data_AF-A0A0T5Z994-F1
#
_entry.id   AF-A0A0T5Z994-F1
#
_cell.length_a   1.000
_cell.length_b   1.000
_cell.length_c   1.000
_cell.angle_alpha   90.00
_cell.angle_beta   90.00
_cell.angle_gamma   90.00
#
_symmetry.space_group_name_H-M   'P 1'
#
loop_
_entity.id
_entity.type
_entity.pdbx_description
1 polymer ?
#
loop_
_entity_poly.entity_id
_entity_poly.type
_entity_poly.pdbx_seq_one_letter_code
_entity_poly.pdbx_strand_id
1 'polypeptide(L)'
;MKYLARWMVLWSLVSGPLPAAELWVTLENVRSSEGKLLVALHNNAETYATDSDFASDGFQAYAWQVVEPRSPETRLHFADIPAGRYAVSGFHDENGDRRLNRQIFPLTGMPSEPYVISNNG
;
A
#
# COMPACT_ATOMS: atom_id res chain seq x y z
N MET A 1 49.76 26.87 21.63
CA MET A 1 48.59 27.56 21.02
C MET A 1 47.72 26.51 20.34
N LYS A 2 46.46 26.36 20.75
CA LYS A 2 45.48 25.44 20.15
C LYS A 2 44.48 26.28 19.36
N TYR A 3 44.27 25.98 18.08
CA TYR A 3 43.16 26.55 17.31
C TYR A 3 42.02 25.52 17.27
N LEU A 4 40.84 25.91 17.73
CA LEU A 4 39.61 25.15 17.58
C LEU A 4 38.92 25.60 16.29
N ALA A 5 38.69 24.67 15.36
CA ALA A 5 37.81 24.89 14.21
C ALA A 5 36.40 24.41 14.58
N ARG A 6 35.45 25.34 14.65
CA ARG A 6 34.03 25.04 14.86
C ARG A 6 33.36 24.94 13.49
N TRP A 7 32.99 23.74 13.08
CA TRP A 7 32.14 23.54 11.91
C TRP A 7 30.69 23.74 12.31
N MET A 8 30.06 24.76 11.73
CA MET A 8 28.61 24.95 11.79
C MET A 8 28.06 24.46 10.46
N VAL A 9 27.42 23.29 10.44
CA VAL A 9 26.66 22.85 9.27
C VAL A 9 25.25 23.40 9.44
N LEU A 10 24.89 24.40 8.65
CA LEU A 10 23.52 24.89 8.56
C LEU A 10 22.77 23.98 7.57
N TRP A 11 22.01 23.01 8.07
CA TRP A 11 21.05 22.29 7.23
C TRP A 11 19.87 23.22 6.98
N SER A 12 19.87 23.91 5.85
CA SER A 12 18.64 24.58 5.39
C SER A 12 17.70 23.49 4.88
N LEU A 13 16.68 23.15 5.66
CA LEU A 13 15.54 22.38 5.17
C LEU A 13 14.75 23.27 4.21
N VAL A 14 15.09 23.21 2.92
CA VAL A 14 14.19 23.71 1.89
C VAL A 14 13.04 22.71 1.79
N SER A 15 11.97 22.95 2.55
CA SER A 15 10.70 22.23 2.38
C SER A 15 9.94 22.84 1.20
N GLY A 16 10.27 22.40 -0.02
CA GLY A 16 9.41 22.60 -1.18
C GLY A 16 8.37 21.49 -1.29
N PRO A 17 7.23 21.70 -2.00
CA PRO A 17 6.35 20.60 -2.35
C PRO A 17 7.14 19.57 -3.16
N LEU A 18 7.03 18.30 -2.78
CA LEU A 18 7.66 17.21 -3.52
C LEU A 18 7.08 17.21 -4.94
N PRO A 19 7.91 16.98 -5.97
CA PRO A 19 7.42 16.90 -7.33
C PRO A 19 6.36 15.78 -7.43
N ALA A 20 5.32 16.03 -8.24
CA ALA A 20 4.34 14.99 -8.58
C ALA A 20 5.06 13.85 -9.30
N ALA A 21 4.64 12.63 -8.98
CA ALA A 21 5.20 11.38 -9.48
C ALA A 21 4.06 10.44 -9.88
N GLU A 22 4.43 9.45 -10.69
CA GLU A 22 3.57 8.35 -11.12
C GLU A 22 4.05 7.06 -10.47
N LEU A 23 3.11 6.23 -10.01
CA LEU A 23 3.39 4.90 -9.50
C LEU A 23 2.53 3.87 -10.23
N TRP A 24 3.19 2.99 -10.95
CA TRP A 24 2.58 1.80 -11.56
C TRP A 24 2.79 0.61 -10.64
N VAL A 25 1.69 -0.01 -10.24
CA VAL A 25 1.69 -1.25 -9.45
C VAL A 25 1.25 -2.39 -10.35
N THR A 26 2.03 -3.47 -10.33
CA THR A 26 1.73 -4.69 -11.06
C THR A 26 1.44 -5.79 -10.05
N LEU A 27 0.21 -6.30 -10.10
CA LEU A 27 -0.22 -7.45 -9.33
C LEU A 27 -0.03 -8.68 -10.19
N GLU A 28 0.93 -9.51 -9.83
CA GLU A 28 1.24 -10.77 -10.52
C GLU A 28 0.46 -11.95 -9.92
N ASN A 29 0.42 -13.07 -10.63
CA ASN A 29 -0.24 -14.30 -10.20
C ASN A 29 -1.74 -14.15 -9.90
N VAL A 30 -2.42 -13.24 -10.60
CA VAL A 30 -3.88 -13.08 -10.54
C VAL A 30 -4.52 -14.32 -11.16
N ARG A 31 -5.16 -15.15 -10.32
CA ARG A 31 -5.65 -16.48 -10.71
C ARG A 31 -7.03 -16.47 -11.37
N SER A 32 -7.82 -15.43 -11.10
CA SER A 32 -9.20 -15.29 -11.57
C SER A 32 -9.43 -13.88 -12.08
N SER A 33 -10.34 -13.71 -13.05
CA SER A 33 -10.83 -12.40 -13.50
C SER A 33 -12.19 -12.02 -12.89
N GLU A 34 -12.71 -12.86 -11.99
CA GLU A 34 -13.97 -12.63 -11.27
C GLU A 34 -13.76 -11.73 -10.06
N GLY A 35 -14.81 -11.04 -9.60
CA GLY A 35 -14.74 -10.19 -8.40
C GLY A 35 -13.98 -8.89 -8.61
N LYS A 36 -13.29 -8.40 -7.57
CA LYS A 36 -12.49 -7.16 -7.59
C LYS A 36 -11.14 -7.34 -6.90
N LEU A 37 -10.15 -6.56 -7.32
CA LEU A 37 -8.93 -6.33 -6.55
C LEU A 37 -9.05 -4.99 -5.82
N LEU A 38 -8.97 -5.02 -4.49
CA LEU A 38 -8.95 -3.83 -3.65
C LEU A 38 -7.51 -3.56 -3.25
N VAL A 39 -6.98 -2.39 -3.59
CA VAL A 39 -5.56 -2.08 -3.45
C VAL A 39 -5.39 -0.73 -2.78
N ALA A 40 -4.68 -0.72 -1.66
CA ALA A 40 -4.37 0.45 -0.87
C ALA A 40 -2.90 0.84 -1.01
N LEU A 41 -2.66 2.14 -1.07
CA LEU A 41 -1.36 2.78 -1.07
C LEU A 41 -1.18 3.49 0.28
N HIS A 42 -0.05 3.25 0.94
CA HIS A 42 0.29 3.81 2.24
C HIS A 42 1.55 4.64 2.13
N ASN A 43 1.55 5.86 2.66
CA ASN A 43 2.70 6.77 2.64
C ASN A 43 3.40 6.88 4.02
N ASN A 44 2.94 6.12 5.01
CA ASN A 44 3.49 6.09 6.36
C ASN A 44 3.21 4.73 7.03
N ALA A 45 3.93 4.44 8.11
CA ALA A 45 3.82 3.16 8.83
C ALA A 45 2.50 3.00 9.59
N GLU A 46 1.86 4.09 10.01
CA GLU A 46 0.60 4.05 10.77
C GLU A 46 -0.55 3.53 9.92
N THR A 47 -0.75 4.12 8.74
CA THR A 47 -1.76 3.66 7.78
C THR A 47 -1.48 2.23 7.29
N TYR A 48 -0.20 1.88 7.09
CA TYR A 48 0.20 0.54 6.67
C TYR A 48 -0.07 -0.55 7.73
N ALA A 49 -0.03 -0.18 9.01
CA ALA A 49 -0.33 -1.11 10.11
C ALA A 49 -1.85 -1.38 10.27
N THR A 50 -2.71 -0.66 9.54
CA THR A 50 -4.16 -0.92 9.57
C THR A 50 -4.51 -2.17 8.78
N ASP A 51 -5.59 -2.83 9.19
CA ASP A 51 -6.09 -4.00 8.47
C ASP A 51 -6.53 -3.62 7.06
N SER A 52 -6.24 -4.48 6.08
CA SER A 52 -6.69 -4.32 4.70
C SER A 52 -8.14 -4.78 4.51
N ASP A 53 -8.94 -4.86 5.57
CA ASP A 53 -10.41 -5.00 5.50
C ASP A 53 -11.00 -3.63 5.15
N PHE A 54 -11.35 -3.42 3.88
CA PHE A 54 -11.88 -2.16 3.36
C PHE A 54 -13.29 -1.84 3.91
N ALA A 55 -13.96 -2.80 4.55
CA ALA A 55 -15.23 -2.60 5.23
C ALA A 55 -15.07 -2.28 6.73
N SER A 56 -13.83 -2.20 7.23
CA SER A 56 -13.54 -1.84 8.63
C SER A 56 -13.65 -0.33 8.86
N ASP A 57 -14.27 0.08 9.97
CA ASP A 57 -14.31 1.48 10.42
C ASP A 57 -12.90 2.07 10.68
N GLY A 58 -11.89 1.20 10.85
CA GLY A 58 -10.49 1.57 11.07
C GLY A 58 -9.61 1.55 9.83
N PHE A 59 -10.16 1.28 8.64
CA PHE A 59 -9.36 1.24 7.40
C PHE A 59 -8.75 2.62 7.10
N GLN A 60 -7.44 2.67 6.89
CA GLN A 60 -6.74 3.89 6.51
C GLN A 60 -5.73 3.65 5.41
N ALA A 61 -5.74 4.51 4.41
CA ALA A 61 -4.77 4.52 3.32
C ALA A 61 -4.50 5.96 2.89
N TYR A 62 -3.34 6.18 2.26
CA TYR A 62 -3.07 7.43 1.57
C TYR A 62 -3.94 7.57 0.31
N ALA A 63 -4.05 6.49 -0.46
CA ALA A 63 -4.95 6.36 -1.60
C ALA A 63 -5.37 4.89 -1.76
N TRP A 64 -6.45 4.63 -2.49
CA TRP A 64 -6.87 3.26 -2.79
C TRP A 64 -7.63 3.19 -4.11
N GLN A 65 -7.67 2.00 -4.72
CA GLN A 65 -8.41 1.72 -5.93
C GLN A 65 -9.12 0.37 -5.83
N VAL A 66 -10.24 0.25 -6.55
CA VAL A 66 -10.92 -1.02 -6.81
C VAL A 66 -10.83 -1.25 -8.31
N VAL A 67 -10.21 -2.36 -8.72
CA VAL A 67 -9.95 -2.63 -10.14
C VAL A 67 -10.49 -4.00 -10.54
N GLU A 68 -10.88 -4.10 -11.81
CA GLU A 68 -11.25 -5.39 -12.42
C GLU A 68 -10.00 -6.27 -12.53
N PRO A 69 -10.02 -7.50 -11.99
CA PRO A 69 -8.88 -8.40 -12.11
C PRO A 69 -8.69 -8.85 -13.56
N ARG A 70 -7.43 -8.92 -13.97
CA ARG A 70 -6.98 -9.52 -15.23
C ARG A 70 -5.94 -10.57 -14.91
N SER A 71 -6.15 -11.77 -15.44
CA SER A 71 -5.19 -12.89 -15.30
C SER A 71 -4.21 -12.89 -16.48
N PRO A 72 -2.91 -13.21 -16.26
CA PRO A 72 -2.27 -13.52 -14.98
C PRO A 72 -1.80 -12.29 -14.20
N GLU A 73 -2.02 -11.09 -14.73
CA GLU A 73 -1.46 -9.84 -14.22
C GLU A 73 -2.45 -8.68 -14.32
N THR A 74 -2.58 -7.90 -13.25
CA THR A 74 -3.36 -6.65 -13.23
C THR A 74 -2.45 -5.47 -12.93
N ARG A 75 -2.54 -4.42 -13.77
CA ARG A 75 -1.81 -3.17 -13.57
C ARG A 75 -2.74 -2.06 -13.13
N LEU A 76 -2.27 -1.24 -12.21
CA LEU A 76 -2.98 -0.07 -11.71
C LEU A 76 -2.01 1.11 -11.54
N HIS A 77 -2.53 2.32 -11.72
CA HIS A 77 -1.76 3.55 -11.83
C HIS A 77 -2.23 4.56 -10.79
N PHE A 78 -1.32 4.98 -9.92
CA PHE A 78 -1.51 6.14 -9.05
C PHE A 78 -0.75 7.32 -9.68
N ALA A 79 -1.50 8.26 -10.23
CA ALA A 79 -0.98 9.50 -10.81
C ALA A 79 -0.95 10.63 -9.77
N ASP A 80 -0.16 11.66 -10.04
CA ASP A 80 -0.13 12.92 -9.28
C ASP A 80 0.12 12.77 -7.78
N ILE A 81 0.89 11.75 -7.38
CA ILE A 81 1.28 11.53 -5.98
C ILE A 81 2.64 12.19 -5.68
N PRO A 82 2.89 12.72 -4.48
CA PRO A 82 4.22 13.22 -4.11
C PRO A 82 5.30 12.15 -4.30
N ALA A 83 6.43 12.51 -4.89
CA ALA A 83 7.58 11.61 -4.95
C ALA A 83 7.97 11.15 -3.53
N GLY A 84 8.04 9.84 -3.28
CA GLY A 84 8.24 9.34 -1.93
C GLY A 84 8.29 7.81 -1.84
N ARG A 85 8.37 7.32 -0.61
CA ARG A 85 8.29 5.89 -0.31
C ARG A 85 6.85 5.52 0.01
N TYR A 86 6.37 4.45 -0.61
CA TYR A 86 5.05 3.92 -0.38
C TYR A 86 5.09 2.42 -0.11
N ALA A 87 4.10 1.94 0.63
CA ALA A 87 3.78 0.53 0.73
C ALA A 87 2.41 0.28 0.07
N VAL A 88 2.22 -0.94 -0.45
CA VAL A 88 0.98 -1.38 -1.08
C VAL A 88 0.43 -2.55 -0.28
N SER A 89 -0.86 -2.52 0.02
CA SER A 89 -1.60 -3.66 0.54
C SER A 89 -2.86 -3.89 -0.31
N GLY A 90 -3.47 -5.07 -0.21
CA GLY A 90 -4.70 -5.35 -0.95
C GLY A 90 -5.09 -6.82 -0.92
N PHE A 91 -6.25 -7.11 -1.48
CA PHE A 91 -6.75 -8.48 -1.62
C PHE A 91 -7.71 -8.63 -2.79
N HIS A 92 -7.95 -9.89 -3.16
CA HIS A 92 -8.90 -10.29 -4.19
C HIS A 92 -10.24 -10.63 -3.55
N ASP A 93 -11.18 -9.70 -3.65
CA ASP A 93 -12.56 -9.83 -3.20
C ASP A 93 -13.39 -10.54 -4.28
N GLU A 94 -13.44 -11.87 -4.21
CA GLU A 94 -14.20 -12.69 -5.15
C GLU A 94 -15.71 -12.69 -4.84
N ASN A 95 -16.11 -12.42 -3.58
CA ASN A 95 -17.50 -12.51 -3.14
C ASN A 95 -18.24 -11.15 -3.09
N GLY A 96 -17.52 -10.04 -3.22
CA GLY A 96 -18.04 -8.68 -3.34
C GLY A 96 -18.38 -7.99 -2.01
N ASP A 97 -17.94 -8.51 -0.87
CA ASP A 97 -18.27 -7.94 0.44
C ASP A 97 -17.26 -6.90 0.94
N ARG A 98 -16.15 -6.71 0.21
CA ARG A 98 -15.03 -5.82 0.55
C ARG A 98 -14.36 -6.12 1.89
N ARG A 99 -14.59 -7.32 2.43
CA ARG A 99 -13.97 -7.78 3.66
C ARG A 99 -12.81 -8.68 3.32
N LEU A 100 -11.69 -8.48 4.01
CA LEU A 100 -10.62 -9.46 3.97
C LEU A 100 -11.07 -10.67 4.80
N ASN A 101 -11.58 -11.70 4.13
CA ASN A 101 -12.09 -12.86 4.82
C ASN A 101 -10.96 -13.63 5.50
N ARG A 102 -11.21 -14.12 6.73
CA ARG A 102 -10.21 -14.84 7.53
C ARG A 102 -10.72 -16.21 7.92
N GLN A 103 -9.85 -17.22 7.85
CA GLN A 103 -10.16 -18.56 8.31
C GLN A 103 -10.36 -18.57 9.84
N ILE A 104 -11.29 -19.40 10.31
CA ILE A 104 -11.59 -19.56 11.76
C ILE A 104 -10.91 -20.84 12.31
N PHE A 105 -10.74 -21.89 11.49
CA PHE A 105 -10.04 -23.14 11.82
C PHE A 105 -9.47 -23.77 10.54
N PRO A 106 -8.28 -24.41 10.53
CA PRO A 106 -7.34 -24.59 11.64
C PRO A 106 -6.38 -23.40 11.87
N LEU A 107 -6.43 -22.37 11.03
CA LEU A 107 -5.52 -21.22 11.08
C LEU A 107 -6.31 -19.93 11.34
N THR A 108 -6.81 -19.76 12.58
CA THR A 108 -7.63 -18.62 12.98
C THR A 108 -6.93 -17.29 12.66
N GLY A 109 -7.57 -16.45 11.85
CA GLY A 109 -7.11 -15.10 11.53
C GLY A 109 -6.27 -14.97 10.25
N MET A 110 -5.87 -16.09 9.61
CA MET A 110 -5.21 -16.04 8.30
C MET A 110 -6.19 -15.64 7.19
N PRO A 111 -5.80 -14.78 6.25
CA PRO A 111 -6.63 -14.48 5.08
C PRO A 111 -7.02 -15.75 4.32
N SER A 112 -8.32 -15.92 4.04
CA SER A 112 -8.84 -16.99 3.17
C SER A 112 -8.81 -16.61 1.70
N GLU A 113 -8.61 -15.33 1.39
CA GLU A 113 -8.53 -14.77 0.04
C GLU A 113 -7.07 -14.48 -0.35
N PRO A 114 -6.73 -14.50 -1.65
CA PRO A 114 -5.44 -14.01 -2.12
C PRO A 114 -5.22 -12.56 -1.69
N TYR A 115 -4.12 -12.29 -1.02
CA TYR A 115 -3.77 -10.97 -0.53
C TYR A 115 -2.38 -10.56 -1.02
N VAL A 116 -2.14 -9.25 -1.09
CA VAL A 116 -0.88 -8.63 -1.52
C VAL A 116 -0.43 -7.70 -0.40
N ILE A 117 0.80 -7.87 0.04
CA ILE A 117 1.48 -6.95 0.96
C ILE A 117 2.88 -6.72 0.40
N SER A 118 3.22 -5.48 0.10
CA SER A 118 4.56 -5.13 -0.39
C SER A 118 5.59 -5.18 0.75
N ASN A 119 6.81 -5.60 0.44
CA ASN A 119 7.98 -5.55 1.33
C ASN A 119 7.90 -6.43 2.59
N ASN A 120 7.57 -7.73 2.43
CA ASN A 120 7.62 -8.78 3.47
C ASN A 120 7.28 -8.27 4.88
N GLY A 121 6.00 -8.38 5.26
CA GLY A 121 5.55 -8.07 6.63
C GLY A 121 6.44 -8.62 7.73
#